data_AF-A0A355C7R5-F1
#
_entry.id   AF-A0A355C7R5-F1
#
_cell.length_a   1.000
_cell.length_b   1.000
_cell.length_c   1.000
_cell.angle_alpha   90.00
_cell.angle_beta   90.00
_cell.angle_gamma   90.00
#
_symmetry.space_group_name_H-M   'P 1'
#
loop_
_entity.id
_entity.type
_entity.pdbx_description
1 polymer ?
#
loop_
_entity_poly.entity_id
_entity_poly.type
_entity_poly.pdbx_seq_one_letter_code
_entity_poly.pdbx_strand_id
1 'polypeptide(L)'
;NWRKSLYYHYYEYPGEHAVRRHYGVRTERYKLIRFYGDIDEWELFDLQADPMEMNNLYGKTGYEKITGELCAELKRLQEQYDDPIRKDN
;
A
#
# COMPACT_ATOMS: atom_id res chain seq x y z
N ASN A 1 20.51 13.32 0.91
CA ASN A 1 19.79 12.32 0.11
C ASN A 1 18.60 11.85 0.93
N TRP A 2 17.36 12.12 0.49
CA TRP A 2 16.13 11.89 1.28
C TRP A 2 15.32 10.71 0.71
N ARG A 3 14.50 10.07 1.55
CA ARG A 3 13.71 8.89 1.15
C ARG A 3 12.73 9.22 0.01
N LYS A 4 12.60 8.29 -0.94
CA LYS A 4 11.68 8.40 -2.10
C LYS A 4 10.32 7.73 -1.86
N SER A 5 10.24 6.92 -0.82
CA SER A 5 9.07 6.15 -0.45
C SER A 5 8.94 6.09 1.08
N LEU A 6 7.71 5.95 1.55
CA LEU A 6 7.35 5.72 2.94
C LEU A 6 6.61 4.39 3.00
N TYR A 7 7.06 3.49 3.89
CA TYR A 7 6.32 2.31 4.28
C TYR A 7 5.43 2.60 5.49
N TYR A 8 4.25 1.99 5.54
CA TYR A 8 3.38 2.02 6.71
C TYR A 8 2.67 0.68 6.89
N HIS A 9 2.34 0.37 8.14
CA HIS A 9 1.60 -0.85 8.49
C HIS A 9 0.74 -0.61 9.74
N TYR A 10 -0.55 -0.88 9.62
CA TYR A 10 -1.55 -0.82 10.68
C TYR A 10 -2.08 -2.23 11.03
N TYR A 11 -2.20 -2.53 12.32
CA TYR A 11 -2.44 -3.88 12.85
C TYR A 11 -3.70 -4.04 13.71
N GLU A 12 -4.30 -2.95 14.20
CA GLU A 12 -5.29 -2.99 15.29
C GLU A 12 -6.70 -3.36 14.81
N TYR A 13 -6.84 -4.61 14.35
CA TYR A 13 -8.11 -5.22 13.99
C TYR A 13 -8.19 -6.67 14.49
N PRO A 14 -9.32 -7.11 15.08
CA PRO A 14 -10.47 -6.32 15.49
C PRO A 14 -10.09 -5.31 16.61
N GLY A 15 -10.61 -4.09 16.53
CA GLY A 15 -10.24 -3.00 17.43
C GLY A 15 -11.27 -1.86 17.40
N GLU A 16 -11.01 -0.80 18.17
CA GLU A 16 -11.84 0.39 18.16
C GLU A 16 -11.88 1.01 16.74
N HIS A 17 -13.03 1.52 16.31
CA HIS A 17 -13.31 1.98 14.94
C HIS A 17 -13.31 0.92 13.82
N ALA A 18 -12.96 -0.34 14.11
CA ALA A 18 -13.04 -1.47 13.18
C ALA A 18 -12.28 -1.26 11.84
N VAL A 19 -11.18 -0.50 11.87
CA VAL A 19 -10.31 -0.30 10.71
C VAL A 19 -9.57 -1.61 10.40
N ARG A 20 -9.61 -2.08 9.16
CA ARG A 20 -8.98 -3.35 8.73
C ARG A 20 -7.46 -3.26 8.81
N ARG A 21 -6.78 -4.39 9.07
CA ARG A 21 -5.30 -4.42 9.01
C ARG A 21 -4.85 -4.14 7.58
N HIS A 22 -3.80 -3.34 7.44
CA HIS A 22 -3.30 -2.99 6.12
C HIS A 22 -1.88 -2.46 6.16
N TYR A 23 -1.16 -2.69 5.08
CA TYR A 23 0.15 -2.10 4.84
C TYR A 23 0.16 -1.41 3.49
N GLY A 24 1.14 -0.54 3.28
CA GLY A 24 1.28 0.12 2.00
C GLY A 24 2.55 0.91 1.85
N VAL A 25 2.71 1.44 0.64
CA VAL A 25 3.82 2.30 0.25
C VAL A 25 3.28 3.59 -0.33
N ARG A 26 3.87 4.71 0.09
CA ARG A 26 3.60 6.04 -0.46
C ARG A 26 4.88 6.62 -1.07
N THR A 27 4.80 6.99 -2.34
CA THR A 27 5.80 7.80 -3.03
C THR A 27 5.35 9.27 -3.07
N GLU A 28 6.08 10.11 -3.80
CA GLU A 28 5.65 11.50 -4.02
C GLU A 28 4.31 11.59 -4.77
N ARG A 29 4.09 10.72 -5.78
CA ARG A 29 2.90 10.77 -6.64
C ARG A 29 1.89 9.66 -6.37
N TYR A 30 2.31 8.45 -6.01
CA TYR A 30 1.41 7.31 -5.91
C TYR A 30 1.39 6.70 -4.51
N LYS A 31 0.23 6.17 -4.12
CA LYS A 31 0.04 5.35 -2.92
C LYS A 31 -0.53 4.00 -3.31
N LEU A 32 0.04 2.92 -2.77
CA LEU A 32 -0.46 1.55 -2.90
C LEU A 32 -0.75 0.99 -1.49
N ILE A 33 -1.93 0.41 -1.31
CA ILE A 33 -2.41 -0.15 -0.05
C ILE A 33 -2.89 -1.58 -0.30
N ARG A 34 -2.60 -2.48 0.64
CA ARG A 34 -3.25 -3.78 0.73
C ARG A 34 -3.90 -3.94 2.10
N PHE A 35 -5.20 -4.15 2.12
CA PHE A 35 -5.94 -4.61 3.28
C PHE A 35 -5.91 -6.13 3.34
N TYR A 36 -5.62 -6.69 4.51
CA TYR A 36 -5.44 -8.13 4.70
C TYR A 36 -6.13 -8.63 5.97
N GLY A 37 -6.19 -9.96 6.11
CA GLY A 37 -6.80 -10.65 7.24
C GLY A 37 -8.08 -11.35 6.78
N ASP A 38 -9.23 -10.78 7.12
CA ASP A 38 -10.53 -11.32 6.71
C ASP A 38 -11.06 -10.73 5.39
N ILE A 39 -10.30 -9.81 4.78
CA ILE A 39 -10.44 -9.36 3.39
C ILE A 39 -9.06 -9.41 2.71
N ASP A 40 -9.02 -9.41 1.38
CA ASP A 40 -7.79 -9.27 0.59
C ASP A 40 -8.05 -8.29 -0.56
N GLU A 41 -7.91 -7.00 -0.26
CA GLU A 41 -8.28 -5.90 -1.16
C GLU A 41 -7.09 -4.97 -1.38
N TRP A 42 -6.95 -4.50 -2.63
CA TRP A 42 -5.88 -3.60 -3.03
C TRP A 42 -6.42 -2.26 -3.49
N GLU A 43 -5.71 -1.19 -3.12
CA GLU A 43 -6.02 0.16 -3.55
C GLU A 43 -4.78 0.87 -4.09
N LEU A 44 -4.97 1.60 -5.20
CA LEU A 44 -3.95 2.45 -5.82
C LEU A 44 -4.52 3.85 -6.05
N PHE A 45 -3.80 4.87 -5.60
CA PHE A 45 -4.17 6.28 -5.80
C PHE A 45 -3.05 7.07 -6.46
N ASP A 46 -3.41 7.92 -7.44
CA ASP A 46 -2.55 8.96 -8.00
C ASP A 46 -2.79 10.25 -7.20
N LEU A 47 -1.92 10.55 -6.24
CA LEU A 47 -2.04 11.68 -5.32
C LEU A 47 -1.92 13.04 -6.01
N GLN A 48 -1.40 13.09 -7.24
CA GLN A 48 -1.34 14.32 -8.03
C GLN A 48 -2.66 14.59 -8.73
N ALA A 49 -3.27 13.55 -9.32
CA ALA A 49 -4.56 13.67 -10.00
C ALA A 49 -5.76 13.61 -9.05
N ASP A 50 -5.60 12.91 -7.92
CA ASP A 50 -6.60 12.63 -6.91
C ASP A 50 -6.02 12.78 -5.50
N PRO A 51 -5.78 14.02 -5.04
CA PRO A 51 -5.21 14.30 -3.72
C PRO A 51 -6.14 13.92 -2.56
N MET A 52 -7.43 13.69 -2.85
CA MET A 52 -8.44 13.27 -1.86
C MET A 52 -8.62 11.76 -1.82
N GLU A 53 -7.93 11.00 -2.69
CA GLU A 53 -7.89 9.54 -2.67
C GLU A 53 -9.29 8.91 -2.84
N MET A 54 -10.10 9.51 -3.71
CA MET A 54 -11.49 9.11 -3.92
C MET A 54 -11.66 8.01 -4.98
N ASN A 55 -10.65 7.78 -5.83
CA ASN A 55 -10.72 6.89 -6.98
C ASN A 55 -9.65 5.80 -6.88
N ASN A 56 -10.08 4.57 -6.56
CA ASN A 56 -9.20 3.42 -6.61
C ASN A 56 -8.87 3.03 -8.07
N LEU A 57 -7.59 3.12 -8.43
CA LEU A 57 -7.04 2.83 -9.76
C LEU A 57 -6.47 1.41 -9.88
N TYR A 58 -6.49 0.61 -8.80
CA TYR A 58 -5.95 -0.73 -8.84
C TYR A 58 -6.74 -1.60 -9.84
N GLY A 59 -6.02 -2.33 -10.69
CA GLY A 59 -6.61 -3.17 -11.75
C GLY A 59 -7.22 -2.39 -12.94
N LYS A 60 -7.12 -1.06 -12.98
CA LYS A 60 -7.57 -0.26 -14.13
C LYS A 60 -6.53 -0.30 -15.25
N THR A 61 -7.01 -0.39 -16.49
CA THR A 61 -6.14 -0.36 -17.68
C THR A 61 -5.26 0.89 -17.71
N GLY A 62 -3.97 0.71 -17.93
CA GLY A 62 -2.97 1.78 -17.99
C GLY A 62 -2.20 1.98 -16.69
N TYR A 63 -2.61 1.35 -15.58
CA TYR A 63 -1.94 1.45 -14.28
C TYR A 63 -1.11 0.21 -13.91
N GLU A 64 -1.06 -0.81 -14.77
CA GLU A 64 -0.39 -2.09 -14.49
C GLU A 64 1.11 -1.90 -14.19
N LYS A 65 1.77 -1.03 -14.96
CA LYS A 65 3.21 -0.74 -14.79
C LYS A 65 3.50 -0.14 -13.42
N ILE A 66 2.75 0.90 -13.04
CA ILE A 66 2.98 1.59 -11.77
C ILE A 66 2.57 0.72 -10.58
N THR A 67 1.52 -0.10 -10.71
CA THR A 67 1.19 -1.12 -9.70
C THR A 67 2.36 -2.08 -9.50
N GLY A 68 2.95 -2.61 -10.58
CA GLY A 68 4.10 -3.52 -10.49
C GLY A 68 5.31 -2.87 -9.81
N GLU A 69 5.61 -1.61 -10.15
CA GLU A 69 6.71 -0.85 -9.54
C GLU A 69 6.49 -0.63 -8.03
N LEU A 70 5.27 -0.27 -7.62
CA LEU A 70 4.93 -0.06 -6.22
C LEU A 70 4.88 -1.37 -5.42
N CYS A 71 4.42 -2.48 -6.02
CA CYS A 71 4.49 -3.80 -5.40
C CYS A 71 5.95 -4.22 -5.15
N ALA A 72 6.84 -4.00 -6.12
CA ALA A 72 8.26 -4.28 -5.95
C ALA A 72 8.90 -3.42 -4.86
N GLU A 73 8.57 -2.12 -4.83
CA GLU A 73 9.06 -1.21 -3.79
C GLU A 73 8.51 -1.56 -2.41
N LEU A 74 7.23 -1.94 -2.32
CA LEU A 74 6.60 -2.40 -1.08
C LEU A 74 7.34 -3.61 -0.51
N LYS A 75 7.62 -4.61 -1.35
CA LYS A 75 8.40 -5.79 -0.96
C LYS A 75 9.81 -5.41 -0.49
N ARG A 76 10.50 -4.54 -1.23
CA ARG A 76 11.83 -4.04 -0.85
C ARG A 76 11.81 -3.35 0.52
N LEU A 77 10.77 -2.57 0.82
CA LEU A 77 10.62 -1.89 2.10
C LEU A 77 10.26 -2.84 3.24
N GLN A 78 9.38 -3.81 3.01
CA GLN A 78 9.10 -4.88 3.97
C GLN A 78 10.37 -5.66 4.35
N GLU A 79 11.23 -5.94 3.36
CA GLU A 79 12.53 -6.56 3.60
C GLU A 79 13.47 -5.64 4.37
N GLN A 80 13.58 -4.37 3.94
CA GLN A 80 14.44 -3.38 4.58
C GLN A 80 14.10 -3.16 6.07
N TYR A 81 12.82 -3.17 6.41
CA TYR A 81 12.34 -2.92 7.78
C TYR A 81 12.08 -4.21 8.58
N ASP A 82 12.49 -5.37 8.05
CA ASP A 82 12.33 -6.67 8.67
C ASP A 82 10.87 -6.97 9.11
N ASP A 83 9.88 -6.51 8.33
CA ASP A 83 8.47 -6.66 8.69
C ASP A 83 8.08 -8.15 8.70
N PRO A 84 7.46 -8.66 9.79
CA PRO A 84 7.07 -10.06 9.92
C PRO A 84 6.02 -10.50 8.89
N ILE A 85 5.26 -9.57 8.29
CA ILE A 85 4.23 -9.88 7.28
C ILE A 85 4.77 -10.64 6.06
N ARG A 86 6.09 -10.58 5.83
CA ARG A 86 6.77 -11.37 4.79
C ARG A 86 6.64 -12.87 4.98
N LYS A 87 6.35 -13.34 6.20
CA LYS A 87 6.19 -14.76 6.52
C LYS A 87 4.76 -15.27 6.32
N ASP A 88 3.81 -14.35 6.10
CA ASP A 88 2.38 -14.65 6.03
C ASP A 88 1.82 -14.64 4.58
N ASN A 89 2.69 -14.48 3.56
CA ASN A 89 2.31 -14.52 2.13
C ASN A 89 2.66 -15.85 1.46
#